data_AF-A0AAT9HJ61-F1
#
_entry.id   AF-A0AAT9HJ61-F1
#
_cell.length_a   1.000
_cell.length_b   1.000
_cell.length_c   1.000
_cell.angle_alpha   90.00
_cell.angle_beta   90.00
_cell.angle_gamma   90.00
#
_symmetry.space_group_name_H-M   'P 1'
#
loop_
_entity.id
_entity.type
_entity.pdbx_description
1 polymer ?
#
loop_
_entity_poly.entity_id
_entity_poly.type
_entity_poly.pdbx_seq_one_letter_code
_entity_poly.pdbx_strand_id
1 'polypeptide(L)' 'MAAPVRDPTGTVTAAISVVVPESGARVPALIPAVRLAARGISRALGWHPAPEIPLTGEDSAPGRS' A
#
# COMPACT_ATOMS: atom_id res chain seq x y z
N MET A 1 4.75 13.72 0.77
CA MET A 1 4.26 12.32 0.93
C MET A 1 4.71 11.51 -0.25
N ALA A 2 4.92 10.19 -0.10
CA ALA A 2 5.28 9.32 -1.21
C ALA A 2 4.57 7.96 -1.13
N ALA A 3 4.40 7.30 -2.28
CA ALA A 3 3.90 5.93 -2.38
C ALA A 3 4.73 5.14 -3.41
N PRO A 4 4.97 3.84 -3.16
CA PRO A 4 5.78 3.00 -4.04
C PRO A 4 5.01 2.59 -5.29
N VAL A 5 5.72 2.52 -6.40
CA VAL A 5 5.29 1.89 -7.65
C VAL A 5 5.93 0.51 -7.72
N ARG A 6 5.13 -0.50 -8.05
CA ARG A 6 5.54 -1.90 -8.10
C ARG A 6 5.41 -2.48 -9.49
N ASP A 7 6.33 -3.36 -9.84
CA ASP A 7 6.30 -4.17 -11.05
C ASP A 7 5.42 -5.43 -10.87
N PRO A 8 5.27 -6.29 -11.90
CA PRO A 8 4.48 -7.53 -11.80
C PRO A 8 4.93 -8.46 -10.67
N THR A 9 6.22 -8.45 -10.31
CA THR A 9 6.76 -9.28 -9.23
C THR A 9 6.47 -8.72 -7.85
N GLY A 10 5.91 -7.50 -7.78
CA GLY A 10 5.71 -6.77 -6.54
C GLY A 10 6.95 -6.00 -6.06
N THR A 11 8.05 -6.04 -6.82
CA THR A 11 9.28 -5.31 -6.50
C THR A 11 9.03 -3.81 -6.66
N VAL A 12 9.53 -3.02 -5.70
CA VAL A 12 9.44 -1.55 -5.79
C VAL A 12 10.48 -1.07 -6.79
N THR A 13 10.01 -0.48 -7.90
CA THR A 13 10.88 0.01 -8.98
C THR A 13 10.99 1.54 -8.98
N ALA A 14 10.00 2.22 -8.39
CA ALA A 14 9.95 3.67 -8.31
C ALA A 14 9.09 4.12 -7.12
N ALA A 15 9.08 5.43 -6.87
CA ALA A 15 8.16 6.07 -5.94
C ALA A 15 7.61 7.35 -6.55
N ILE A 16 6.36 7.68 -6.22
CA ILE A 16 5.73 8.95 -6.61
C ILE A 16 5.52 9.77 -5.35
N SER A 17 5.81 11.06 -5.43
CA SER A 17 5.64 11.99 -4.33
C SER A 17 4.82 13.21 -4.72
N VAL A 18 4.04 13.71 -3.77
CA VAL A 18 3.38 15.01 -3.84
C VAL A 18 4.02 15.93 -2.81
N VAL A 19 4.45 17.10 -3.27
CA VAL A 19 5.04 18.17 -2.48
C VAL A 19 4.00 19.29 -2.37
N VAL A 20 3.77 19.76 -1.15
CA VAL A 20 2.84 20.84 -0.86
C VAL A 20 3.52 21.86 0.05
N PRO A 21 3.08 23.13 0.02
CA PRO A 21 3.49 24.12 1.02
C PRO A 21 3.16 23.63 2.43
N GLU A 22 4.00 23.94 3.40
CA GLU A 22 3.79 23.51 4.80
C GLU A 22 2.58 24.20 5.43
N SER A 23 2.40 25.50 5.17
CA SER A 23 1.28 26.28 5.67
C SER A 23 -0.06 25.80 5.08
N GLY A 24 -1.00 25.43 5.96
CA GLY A 24 -2.37 25.06 5.58
C GLY A 24 -2.50 23.67 4.95
N ALA A 25 -1.42 22.88 4.86
CA ALA A 25 -1.49 21.55 4.27
C ALA A 25 -2.25 20.57 5.16
N ARG A 26 -3.35 20.03 4.63
CA ARG A 26 -4.04 18.86 5.20
C ARG A 26 -3.43 17.58 4.65
N VAL A 27 -2.16 17.32 4.99
CA VAL A 27 -1.37 16.18 4.48
C VAL A 27 -2.12 14.84 4.58
N PRO A 28 -2.82 14.49 5.68
CA PRO A 28 -3.56 13.23 5.76
C PRO A 28 -4.64 13.07 4.66
N ALA A 29 -5.24 14.18 4.20
CA ALA A 29 -6.28 14.16 3.17
C ALA A 29 -5.74 13.79 1.77
N LEU A 30 -4.43 13.96 1.54
CA LEU A 30 -3.80 13.64 0.25
C LEU A 30 -3.27 12.21 0.18
N ILE A 31 -3.11 11.53 1.33
CA ILE A 31 -2.59 10.16 1.39
C ILE A 31 -3.42 9.18 0.52
N PRO A 32 -4.78 9.19 0.55
CA PRO A 32 -5.57 8.29 -0.27
C PRO A 32 -5.34 8.51 -1.77
N ALA A 33 -5.26 9.78 -2.21
CA ALA A 33 -5.04 10.13 -3.60
C ALA A 33 -3.66 9.66 -4.11
N VAL A 34 -2.59 9.92 -3.34
CA VAL A 34 -1.22 9.49 -3.70
C VAL A 34 -1.13 7.96 -3.77
N ARG A 35 -1.74 7.26 -2.81
CA ARG A 35 -1.78 5.78 -2.82
C ARG A 35 -2.56 5.23 -4.00
N LEU A 36 -3.67 5.87 -4.37
CA LEU A 36 -4.50 5.46 -5.50
C LEU A 36 -3.74 5.64 -6.83
N ALA A 37 -3.07 6.78 -7.01
CA ALA A 37 -2.24 7.03 -8.20
C ALA A 37 -1.13 5.99 -8.34
N ALA A 38 -0.38 5.72 -7.27
CA ALA A 38 0.66 4.71 -7.26
C ALA A 38 0.11 3.30 -7.55
N ARG A 39 -1.08 2.97 -7.02
CA ARG A 39 -1.78 1.72 -7.32
C ARG A 39 -2.21 1.62 -8.78
N GLY A 40 -2.72 2.69 -9.38
CA GLY A 40 -3.11 2.73 -10.78
C GLY A 40 -1.91 2.46 -11.70
N ILE A 41 -0.79 3.13 -11.45
CA ILE A 41 0.44 2.93 -12.22
C ILE A 41 0.99 1.52 -12.03
N SER A 42 1.05 1.03 -10.80
CA SER A 42 1.50 -0.34 -10.54
C SER A 42 0.62 -1.36 -11.28
N ARG A 43 -0.71 -1.16 -11.34
CA ARG A 43 -1.60 -2.02 -12.13
C ARG A 43 -1.34 -1.93 -13.63
N ALA A 44 -1.10 -0.74 -14.17
CA ALA A 44 -0.72 -0.57 -15.57
C ALA A 44 0.60 -1.27 -15.91
N LEU A 45 1.50 -1.40 -14.92
CA LEU A 45 2.73 -2.18 -15.00
C LEU A 45 2.53 -3.69 -14.77
N GLY A 46 1.30 -4.15 -14.51
CA GLY A 46 0.98 -5.57 -14.31
C GLY A 46 1.00 -6.05 -12.85
N TRP A 47 1.15 -5.15 -11.88
CA TRP A 47 1.08 -5.53 -10.47
C TRP A 47 -0.36 -5.81 -10.03
N HIS A 48 -0.58 -7.01 -9.50
CA HIS A 48 -1.82 -7.41 -8.85
C HIS A 48 -1.49 -8.04 -7.48
N PRO A 49 -1.78 -7.37 -6.36
CA PRO A 49 -1.54 -7.98 -5.05
C PRO A 49 -2.44 -9.19 -4.89
N ALA A 50 -1.87 -10.31 -4.45
CA ALA A 50 -2.67 -11.42 -3.96
C ALA A 50 -3.55 -10.92 -2.80
N PRO A 51 -4.79 -11.42 -2.64
CA PRO A 51 -5.58 -11.14 -1.46
C PRO A 51 -4.73 -11.53 -0.24
N GLU A 52 -4.52 -10.57 0.65
CA GLU A 52 -3.88 -10.80 1.94
C GLU A 52 -4.81 -11.75 2.70
N ILE A 53 -4.44 -13.04 2.75
CA ILE A 53 -5.14 -14.02 3.57
C ILE A 53 -4.87 -13.57 5.01
N PRO A 54 -5.89 -13.11 5.77
CA PRO A 54 -5.69 -12.80 7.16
C PRO A 54 -5.16 -14.08 7.80
N LEU A 55 -4.02 -14.00 8.50
CA LEU A 55 -3.54 -15.11 9.31
C LEU A 55 -4.64 -15.37 10.35
N THR A 56 -5.52 -16.34 10.09
CA THR A 56 -6.52 -16.79 11.06
C THR A 56 -5.74 -17.25 12.27
N GLY A 57 -5.98 -16.58 13.39
CA GLY A 57 -5.28 -16.81 14.65
C GLY A 57 -5.26 -18.29 15.01
N GLU A 58 -4.08 -18.88 14.87
CA GLU A 58 -3.69 -20.09 15.56
C GLU A 58 -3.45 -19.72 17.04
N ASP A 59 -4.54 -19.34 17.72
CA ASP A 59 -4.66 -19.38 19.18
C ASP A 59 -5.92 -20.19 19.53
N SER A 60 -5.92 -21.43 19.06
CA SER A 60 -6.76 -22.50 19.61
C SER A 60 -5.82 -23.61 20.03
N ALA A 61 -5.16 -23.43 21.17
CA ALA A 61 -4.60 -24.55 21.90
C ALA A 61 -5.76 -25.43 22.40
N PRO A 62 -5.86 -26.72 22.01
CA PRO A 62 -6.83 -27.62 22.61
C PRO A 62 -6.40 -27.91 24.04
N GLY A 63 -7.38 -27.99 24.94
CA GLY A 63 -7.18 -28.31 26.34
C GLY A 63 -6.26 -29.52 26.55
N ARG A 64 -5.33 -29.37 27.49
CA ARG A 64 -4.70 -30.50 28.16
C ARG A 64 -5.26 -30.56 29.57
N SER A 65 -5.78 -31.75 29.85
CA SER A 65 -6.45 -32.25 31.05
C SER A 65 -5.77 -31.92 32.36
#